data_AF-A0A3M2A3T6-F1
#
_entry.id   AF-A0A3M2A3T6-F1
#
_cell.length_a   1.000
_cell.length_b   1.000
_cell.length_c   1.000
_cell.angle_alpha   90.00
_cell.angle_beta   90.00
_cell.angle_gamma   90.00
#
_symmetry.space_group_name_H-M   'P 1'
#
loop_
_entity.id
_entity.type
_entity.pdbx_description
1 polymer ?
#
loop_
_entity_poly.entity_id
_entity_poly.type
_entity_poly.pdbx_seq_one_letter_code
_entity_poly.pdbx_strand_id
1 'polypeptide(L)'
;MAFVARPADAAGAPVTSAALEAVRSSAGALGIVDPADRRVDLVAEPPFVHRDVAVVRVGLQIDGVPLDRPVAAVLATRAGDVRRVVAQVAGAALVPMGPAVPTLTPADALARLAASGEPASAGARRADLVWMVRPGGLRLAYRIDPPADRRTGANFVYGVDARTGEVFVRARRDALANVRAFEFNPVATPAAEIHPLVDVDDQAPFLQGAYLRATNCLPPQGSGDCVPTPTAEPDANGDFLYPAPNVNDWVQATDPTDTFAEVSIYYHADKLRAWLDGLGFSGLACNEGGGLATLVANFGSYENGEHVPYDNAFWSGDCDFTMVFGQTNGADLSYDGDVVYHEFGHGVVEAETPGETLFMPRPRIDARVNDAGAMNEAFADFLSSAFTGDPLVGEYAGEYWLGTSAVRNNDNDFSCPVDLTG
;
A
#
# COMPACT_ATOMS: atom_id res chain seq x y z
N MET A 1 12.63 -23.68 -12.43
CA MET A 1 13.19 -24.98 -11.98
C MET A 1 12.37 -25.50 -10.79
N ALA A 2 12.61 -26.71 -10.27
CA ALA A 2 11.78 -27.32 -9.22
C ALA A 2 12.07 -26.74 -7.83
N PHE A 3 11.10 -26.03 -7.25
CA PHE A 3 11.14 -25.49 -5.88
C PHE A 3 11.02 -26.62 -4.83
N VAL A 4 11.83 -26.57 -3.77
CA VAL A 4 11.77 -27.55 -2.67
C VAL A 4 10.96 -26.99 -1.50
N ALA A 5 9.76 -27.52 -1.27
CA ALA A 5 8.92 -27.17 -0.13
C ALA A 5 9.22 -28.09 1.08
N ARG A 6 9.24 -27.53 2.30
CA ARG A 6 9.33 -28.32 3.55
C ARG A 6 8.18 -27.94 4.49
N PRO A 7 7.25 -28.85 4.83
CA PRO A 7 6.19 -28.58 5.80
C PRO A 7 6.73 -28.65 7.24
N ALA A 8 6.18 -27.80 8.12
CA ALA A 8 6.24 -27.97 9.58
C ALA A 8 5.12 -28.92 10.06
N ASP A 9 5.26 -29.50 11.25
CA ASP A 9 4.55 -30.67 11.80
C ASP A 9 3.01 -30.78 11.60
N ALA A 10 2.53 -32.03 11.73
CA ALA A 10 1.27 -32.62 11.23
C ALA A 10 -0.09 -31.94 11.50
N ALA A 11 -0.18 -30.85 12.27
CA ALA A 11 -1.41 -30.08 12.46
C ALA A 11 -1.39 -28.82 11.59
N GLY A 12 -1.79 -28.95 10.32
CA GLY A 12 -1.74 -27.85 9.34
C GLY A 12 -1.27 -28.25 7.95
N ALA A 13 -0.83 -29.51 7.76
CA ALA A 13 -0.25 -29.98 6.49
C ALA A 13 -1.09 -29.65 5.23
N PRO A 14 -2.43 -29.83 5.20
CA PRO A 14 -3.22 -29.50 4.01
C PRO A 14 -3.19 -28.00 3.67
N VAL A 15 -3.38 -27.13 4.67
CA VAL A 15 -3.42 -25.68 4.45
C VAL A 15 -2.04 -25.10 4.17
N THR A 16 -0.99 -25.62 4.81
CA THR A 16 0.39 -25.23 4.55
C THR A 16 0.81 -25.61 3.13
N SER A 17 0.48 -26.82 2.67
CA SER A 17 0.75 -27.25 1.29
C SER A 17 -0.01 -26.40 0.28
N ALA A 18 -1.30 -26.15 0.50
CA ALA A 18 -2.12 -25.30 -0.37
C ALA A 18 -1.60 -23.86 -0.43
N ALA A 19 -1.15 -23.30 0.69
CA ALA A 19 -0.56 -21.96 0.73
C ALA A 19 0.75 -21.87 -0.07
N LEU A 20 1.64 -22.85 0.07
CA LEU A 20 2.88 -22.91 -0.69
C LEU A 20 2.62 -23.06 -2.19
N GLU A 21 1.61 -23.84 -2.57
CA GLU A 21 1.20 -24.00 -3.96
C GLU A 21 0.61 -22.71 -4.54
N ALA A 22 -0.27 -22.03 -3.80
CA ALA A 22 -0.87 -20.77 -4.20
C ALA A 22 0.18 -19.66 -4.38
N VAL A 23 1.13 -19.52 -3.44
CA VAL A 23 2.23 -18.55 -3.59
C VAL A 23 3.12 -18.89 -4.77
N ARG A 24 3.35 -20.18 -5.05
CA ARG A 24 4.11 -20.60 -6.23
C ARG A 24 3.38 -20.29 -7.53
N SER A 25 2.07 -20.48 -7.61
CA SER A 25 1.28 -20.10 -8.79
C SER A 25 1.25 -18.58 -9.00
N SER A 26 1.35 -17.81 -7.92
CA SER A 26 1.37 -16.34 -7.95
C SER A 26 2.79 -15.74 -7.99
N ALA A 27 3.84 -16.56 -8.19
CA ALA A 27 5.23 -16.11 -8.05
C ALA A 27 5.59 -14.89 -8.93
N GLY A 28 5.07 -14.85 -10.16
CA GLY A 28 5.28 -13.72 -11.08
C GLY A 28 4.68 -12.42 -10.55
N ALA A 29 3.41 -12.45 -10.12
CA ALA A 29 2.71 -11.30 -9.53
C ALA A 29 3.34 -10.84 -8.21
N LEU A 30 3.96 -11.76 -7.46
CA LEU A 30 4.68 -11.47 -6.22
C LEU A 30 6.13 -10.97 -6.46
N GLY A 31 6.55 -10.75 -7.71
CA GLY A 31 7.91 -10.31 -8.03
C GLY A 31 9.00 -11.33 -7.71
N ILE A 32 8.63 -12.60 -7.48
CA ILE A 32 9.56 -13.69 -7.19
C ILE A 32 10.18 -14.15 -8.52
N VAL A 33 11.38 -13.66 -8.79
CA VAL A 33 12.18 -14.06 -9.94
C VAL A 33 13.06 -15.25 -9.55
N ASP A 34 13.15 -16.29 -10.41
CA ASP A 34 14.08 -17.42 -10.28
C ASP A 34 15.37 -17.06 -11.05
N PRO A 35 16.42 -16.53 -10.41
CA PRO A 35 17.66 -16.21 -11.09
C PRO A 35 18.34 -17.53 -11.47
N ALA A 36 18.76 -17.69 -12.73
CA ALA A 36 19.32 -18.95 -13.24
C ALA A 36 20.45 -19.56 -12.40
N ASP A 37 21.16 -18.74 -11.62
CA ASP A 37 22.31 -19.12 -10.80
C ASP A 37 22.05 -19.11 -9.28
N ARG A 38 20.79 -19.08 -8.84
CA ARG A 38 20.44 -18.96 -7.41
C ARG A 38 19.41 -19.99 -7.01
N ARG A 39 19.49 -20.46 -5.76
CA ARG A 39 18.48 -21.35 -5.20
C ARG A 39 17.42 -20.55 -4.47
N VAL A 40 16.17 -20.63 -4.93
CA VAL A 40 15.02 -19.97 -4.29
C VAL A 40 14.10 -21.03 -3.66
N ASP A 41 13.87 -20.93 -2.35
CA ASP A 41 12.98 -21.83 -1.60
C ASP A 41 11.85 -21.03 -0.94
N LEU A 42 10.61 -21.53 -1.01
CA LEU A 42 9.48 -20.99 -0.24
C LEU A 42 9.37 -21.71 1.10
N VAL A 43 9.16 -20.95 2.17
CA VAL A 43 9.07 -21.47 3.54
C VAL A 43 7.79 -20.98 4.18
N ALA A 44 6.88 -21.89 4.50
CA ALA A 44 5.66 -21.54 5.22
C ALA A 44 5.89 -21.52 6.72
N GLU A 45 5.42 -20.47 7.37
CA GLU A 45 5.30 -20.40 8.82
C GLU A 45 4.14 -21.27 9.33
N PRO A 46 4.14 -21.65 10.62
CA PRO A 46 2.99 -22.32 11.21
C PRO A 46 1.70 -21.52 10.99
N PRO A 47 0.60 -22.17 10.54
CA PRO A 47 -0.64 -21.47 10.24
C PRO A 47 -1.26 -20.89 11.52
N PHE A 48 -1.74 -19.65 11.45
CA PHE A 48 -2.68 -19.13 12.43
C PHE A 48 -4.08 -19.57 12.06
N VAL A 49 -4.80 -20.24 12.97
CA VAL A 49 -6.11 -20.83 12.68
C VAL A 49 -7.16 -20.30 13.65
N HIS A 50 -8.22 -19.69 13.12
CA HIS A 50 -9.38 -19.25 13.89
C HIS A 50 -10.68 -19.67 13.20
N ARG A 51 -11.48 -20.51 13.88
CA ARG A 51 -12.63 -21.20 13.26
C ARG A 51 -12.21 -21.84 11.93
N ASP A 52 -12.98 -21.71 10.86
CA ASP A 52 -12.67 -22.33 9.58
C ASP A 52 -11.64 -21.55 8.74
N VAL A 53 -11.18 -20.39 9.22
CA VAL A 53 -10.19 -19.56 8.53
C VAL A 53 -8.79 -19.87 9.05
N ALA A 54 -7.84 -19.98 8.12
CA ALA A 54 -6.43 -20.16 8.37
C ALA A 54 -5.63 -19.11 7.59
N VAL A 55 -4.66 -18.49 8.25
CA VAL A 55 -3.69 -17.58 7.65
C VAL A 55 -2.33 -18.26 7.68
N VAL A 56 -1.71 -18.43 6.51
CA VAL A 56 -0.36 -18.98 6.37
C VAL A 56 0.56 -17.91 5.81
N ARG A 57 1.56 -17.50 6.59
CA ARG A 57 2.62 -16.62 6.09
C ARG A 57 3.64 -17.46 5.36
N VAL A 58 4.01 -17.03 4.16
CA VAL A 58 5.00 -17.71 3.32
C VAL A 58 6.17 -16.77 3.12
N GLY A 59 7.34 -17.16 3.62
CA GLY A 59 8.62 -16.51 3.39
C GLY A 59 9.38 -17.09 2.20
N LEU A 60 10.50 -16.43 1.90
CA LEU A 60 11.40 -16.77 0.82
C LEU A 60 12.81 -16.97 1.38
N GLN A 61 13.55 -17.95 0.87
CA GLN A 61 14.99 -18.08 1.10
C GLN A 61 15.72 -18.06 -0.25
N ILE A 62 16.82 -17.31 -0.31
CA ILE A 62 17.70 -17.25 -1.48
C ILE A 62 19.10 -17.69 -1.07
N ASP A 63 19.57 -18.78 -1.66
CA ASP A 63 20.81 -19.48 -1.28
C ASP A 63 20.87 -19.86 0.21
N GLY A 64 19.71 -20.22 0.77
CA GLY A 64 19.58 -20.56 2.19
C GLY A 64 19.58 -19.36 3.15
N VAL A 65 19.71 -18.13 2.64
CA VAL A 65 19.53 -16.90 3.42
C VAL A 65 18.06 -16.48 3.36
N PRO A 66 17.36 -16.34 4.49
CA PRO A 66 15.97 -15.93 4.49
C PRO A 66 15.81 -14.47 4.09
N LEU A 67 14.69 -14.17 3.42
CA LEU A 67 14.15 -12.82 3.38
C LEU A 67 13.80 -12.41 4.81
N ASP A 68 14.03 -11.15 5.12
CA ASP A 68 13.79 -10.53 6.42
C ASP A 68 12.31 -10.53 6.88
N ARG A 69 11.39 -10.93 5.98
CA ARG A 69 9.94 -10.95 6.13
C ARG A 69 9.27 -11.99 5.21
N PRO A 70 7.98 -12.30 5.41
CA PRO A 70 7.18 -13.08 4.47
C PRO A 70 7.00 -12.38 3.11
N VAL A 71 6.94 -13.13 2.01
CA VAL A 71 6.59 -12.60 0.68
C VAL A 71 5.08 -12.54 0.45
N ALA A 72 4.32 -13.39 1.15
CA ALA A 72 2.87 -13.40 1.05
C ALA A 72 2.22 -13.92 2.34
N ALA A 73 0.97 -13.53 2.56
CA ALA A 73 0.06 -14.16 3.50
C ALA A 73 -1.07 -14.84 2.72
N VAL A 74 -1.36 -16.10 3.02
CA VAL A 74 -2.43 -16.86 2.35
C VAL A 74 -3.59 -17.04 3.32
N LEU A 75 -4.75 -16.52 2.93
CA LEU A 75 -6.01 -16.77 3.58
C LEU A 75 -6.67 -17.99 2.94
N ALA A 76 -6.91 -19.03 3.72
CA ALA A 76 -7.49 -20.28 3.27
C ALA A 76 -8.45 -20.87 4.31
N THR A 77 -9.22 -21.88 3.92
CA THR A 77 -9.95 -22.70 4.89
C THR A 77 -8.99 -23.65 5.61
N ARG A 78 -9.38 -24.20 6.77
CA ARG A 78 -8.63 -25.31 7.41
C ARG A 78 -8.43 -26.52 6.50
N ALA A 79 -9.33 -26.74 5.55
CA ALA A 79 -9.25 -27.82 4.59
C ALA A 79 -8.22 -27.55 3.48
N GLY A 80 -7.72 -26.31 3.37
CA GLY A 80 -6.78 -25.89 2.34
C GLY A 80 -7.41 -25.18 1.15
N ASP A 81 -8.69 -24.81 1.21
CA ASP A 81 -9.31 -24.04 0.13
C ASP A 81 -8.81 -22.59 0.21
N VAL A 82 -7.90 -22.24 -0.69
CA VAL A 82 -7.32 -20.89 -0.75
C VAL A 82 -8.39 -19.90 -1.20
N ARG A 83 -8.61 -18.88 -0.38
CA ARG A 83 -9.55 -17.78 -0.65
C ARG A 83 -8.84 -16.59 -1.23
N ARG A 84 -7.65 -16.29 -0.72
CA ARG A 84 -6.88 -15.11 -1.10
C ARG A 84 -5.40 -15.36 -0.82
N VAL A 85 -4.54 -14.99 -1.76
CA VAL A 85 -3.12 -14.72 -1.50
C VAL A 85 -3.02 -13.22 -1.29
N VAL A 86 -2.17 -12.75 -0.39
CA VAL A 86 -1.97 -11.31 -0.14
C VAL A 86 -0.47 -11.07 -0.24
N ALA A 87 -0.05 -10.31 -1.24
CA ALA A 87 1.35 -9.90 -1.36
C ALA A 87 1.78 -9.11 -0.11
N GLN A 88 2.92 -9.48 0.47
CA GLN A 88 3.53 -8.72 1.57
C GLN A 88 4.75 -7.94 1.08
N VAL A 89 5.24 -8.27 -0.12
CA VAL A 89 6.25 -7.50 -0.84
C VAL A 89 5.75 -7.38 -2.28
N ALA A 90 5.16 -6.24 -2.63
CA ALA A 90 4.61 -6.00 -3.97
C ALA A 90 5.49 -5.01 -4.75
N GLY A 91 5.63 -5.19 -6.07
CA GLY A 91 6.17 -4.19 -7.00
C GLY A 91 7.69 -4.10 -7.15
N ALA A 92 8.49 -4.65 -6.23
CA ALA A 92 9.93 -4.78 -6.42
C ALA A 92 10.30 -6.19 -6.89
N ALA A 93 10.96 -6.31 -8.04
CA ALA A 93 11.57 -7.57 -8.43
C ALA A 93 12.54 -8.01 -7.31
N LEU A 94 12.33 -9.19 -6.73
CA LEU A 94 13.10 -9.73 -5.61
C LEU A 94 14.46 -10.26 -6.08
N VAL A 95 15.26 -9.36 -6.65
CA VAL A 95 16.55 -9.65 -7.27
C VAL A 95 17.67 -9.36 -6.29
N PRO A 96 18.49 -10.38 -5.91
CA PRO A 96 19.67 -10.18 -5.08
C PRO A 96 20.70 -9.23 -5.70
N MET A 97 21.06 -8.19 -4.97
CA MET A 97 22.13 -7.27 -5.34
C MET A 97 23.50 -7.85 -4.90
N GLY A 98 24.10 -8.65 -5.78
CA GLY A 98 25.44 -9.24 -5.61
C GLY A 98 25.46 -10.57 -4.81
N PRO A 99 26.65 -11.07 -4.40
CA PRO A 99 26.81 -12.39 -3.79
C PRO A 99 26.08 -12.59 -2.45
N ALA A 100 25.61 -13.82 -2.19
CA ALA A 100 25.02 -14.21 -0.89
C ALA A 100 26.06 -14.36 0.24
N VAL A 101 27.34 -14.07 -0.04
CA VAL A 101 28.43 -14.19 0.93
C VAL A 101 28.64 -12.81 1.59
N PRO A 102 28.47 -12.69 2.92
CA PRO A 102 28.75 -11.45 3.63
C PRO A 102 30.26 -11.21 3.74
N THR A 103 30.70 -9.95 3.78
CA THR A 103 32.11 -9.62 4.09
C THR A 103 32.31 -9.40 5.58
N LEU A 104 31.25 -9.07 6.30
CA LEU A 104 31.22 -8.93 7.75
C LEU A 104 30.74 -10.23 8.40
N THR A 105 31.20 -10.47 9.63
CA THR A 105 30.64 -11.51 10.49
C THR A 105 29.45 -10.96 11.31
N PRO A 106 28.61 -11.82 11.91
CA PRO A 106 27.58 -11.37 12.84
C PRO A 106 28.15 -10.54 14.01
N ALA A 107 29.37 -10.85 14.46
CA ALA A 107 30.04 -10.11 15.53
C ALA A 107 30.46 -8.71 15.08
N ASP A 108 30.94 -8.57 13.84
CA ASP A 108 31.28 -7.26 13.26
C ASP A 108 30.02 -6.39 13.14
N ALA A 109 28.90 -6.96 12.71
CA ALA A 109 27.64 -6.23 12.59
C ALA A 109 27.13 -5.73 13.96
N LEU A 110 27.20 -6.57 14.99
CA LEU A 110 26.88 -6.15 16.37
C LEU A 110 27.82 -5.04 16.86
N ALA A 111 29.11 -5.13 16.55
CA ALA A 111 30.07 -4.09 16.91
C ALA A 111 29.81 -2.76 16.16
N ARG A 112 29.40 -2.81 14.89
CA ARG A 112 29.00 -1.63 14.11
C ARG A 112 27.76 -0.96 14.70
N LEU A 113 26.73 -1.73 15.03
CA LEU A 113 25.54 -1.20 15.68
C LEU A 113 25.86 -0.61 17.06
N ALA A 114 26.67 -1.28 17.88
CA ALA A 114 27.06 -0.73 19.17
C ALA A 114 27.87 0.59 19.04
N ALA A 115 28.68 0.71 17.99
CA ALA A 115 29.46 1.91 17.72
C ALA A 115 28.66 3.07 17.13
N SER A 116 27.46 2.83 16.58
CA SER A 116 26.62 3.90 16.01
C SER A 116 25.97 4.78 17.08
N GLY A 117 25.86 4.29 18.33
CA GLY A 117 25.24 5.03 19.43
C GLY A 117 23.71 5.03 19.39
N GLU A 118 23.11 4.22 18.52
CA GLU A 118 21.66 4.09 18.39
C GLU A 118 21.00 3.57 19.70
N PRO A 119 19.73 3.92 19.99
CA PRO A 119 19.03 3.42 21.16
C PRO A 119 19.06 1.89 21.28
N ALA A 120 19.24 1.38 22.50
CA ALA A 120 19.35 -0.06 22.80
C ALA A 120 20.46 -0.84 22.05
N SER A 121 21.27 -0.22 21.19
CA SER A 121 22.31 -0.85 20.37
C SER A 121 23.30 -1.71 21.17
N ALA A 122 23.78 -1.21 22.31
CA ALA A 122 24.69 -1.93 23.22
C ALA A 122 24.07 -3.20 23.84
N GLY A 123 22.74 -3.28 23.87
CA GLY A 123 21.97 -4.40 24.36
C GLY A 123 21.84 -5.55 23.34
N ALA A 124 22.15 -5.31 22.07
CA ALA A 124 22.04 -6.32 21.03
C ALA A 124 22.92 -7.55 21.32
N ARG A 125 22.39 -8.74 21.01
CA ARG A 125 23.07 -10.04 21.27
C ARG A 125 23.10 -10.98 20.07
N ARG A 126 22.28 -10.71 19.07
CA ARG A 126 22.07 -11.60 17.93
C ARG A 126 21.96 -10.77 16.66
N ALA A 127 22.61 -11.27 15.61
CA ALA A 127 22.55 -10.72 14.27
C ALA A 127 22.24 -11.88 13.31
N ASP A 128 21.08 -11.84 12.67
CA ASP A 128 20.64 -12.86 11.74
C ASP A 128 20.88 -12.36 10.31
N LEU A 129 21.58 -13.16 9.49
CA LEU A 129 21.82 -12.81 8.09
C LEU A 129 20.52 -12.97 7.30
N VAL A 130 20.11 -11.92 6.62
CA VAL A 130 18.87 -11.85 5.85
C VAL A 130 19.07 -11.13 4.52
N TRP A 131 18.21 -11.40 3.55
CA TRP A 131 17.96 -10.49 2.45
C TRP A 131 16.96 -9.43 2.92
N MET A 132 17.27 -8.15 2.72
CA MET A 132 16.37 -7.03 3.01
C MET A 132 15.92 -6.35 1.74
N VAL A 133 14.62 -6.08 1.64
CA VAL A 133 14.02 -5.33 0.54
C VAL A 133 14.42 -3.86 0.64
N ARG A 134 14.94 -3.29 -0.45
CA ARG A 134 15.32 -1.87 -0.58
C ARG A 134 14.96 -1.37 -1.98
N PRO A 135 14.91 -0.05 -2.21
CA PRO A 135 14.86 0.51 -3.56
C PRO A 135 15.94 -0.13 -4.45
N GLY A 136 15.54 -0.68 -5.59
CA GLY A 136 16.45 -1.32 -6.56
C GLY A 136 16.79 -2.80 -6.32
N GLY A 137 16.26 -3.45 -5.28
CA GLY A 137 16.35 -4.90 -5.11
C GLY A 137 16.65 -5.37 -3.68
N LEU A 138 17.12 -6.62 -3.55
CA LEU A 138 17.44 -7.23 -2.27
C LEU A 138 18.89 -6.96 -1.87
N ARG A 139 19.11 -6.37 -0.70
CA ARG A 139 20.45 -6.23 -0.10
C ARG A 139 20.70 -7.28 0.98
N LEU A 140 21.92 -7.81 1.02
CA LEU A 140 22.33 -8.72 2.09
C LEU A 140 22.68 -7.91 3.33
N ALA A 141 22.00 -8.18 4.44
CA ALA A 141 22.18 -7.43 5.69
C ALA A 141 22.02 -8.34 6.92
N TYR A 142 22.49 -7.85 8.07
CA TYR A 142 22.19 -8.43 9.36
C TYR A 142 20.99 -7.72 9.98
N ARG A 143 19.94 -8.50 10.28
CA ARG A 143 18.83 -8.04 11.13
C ARG A 143 19.23 -8.19 12.59
N ILE A 144 19.07 -7.12 13.35
CA ILE A 144 19.43 -7.05 14.76
C ILE A 144 18.22 -6.53 15.55
N ASP A 145 17.69 -7.38 16.41
CA ASP A 145 16.57 -7.08 17.31
C ASP A 145 17.12 -6.88 18.74
N PRO A 146 17.56 -5.67 19.13
CA PRO A 146 17.97 -5.40 20.50
C PRO A 146 16.79 -5.53 21.48
N PRO A 147 17.06 -5.73 22.78
CA PRO A 147 16.01 -5.64 23.80
C PRO A 147 15.44 -4.22 23.83
N ALA A 148 14.14 -4.08 24.10
CA ALA A 148 13.51 -2.78 24.26
C ALA A 148 14.25 -1.90 25.30
N ASP A 149 14.45 -0.63 24.97
CA ASP A 149 15.01 0.36 25.87
C ASP A 149 13.97 0.68 26.96
N ARG A 150 14.17 0.11 28.15
CA ARG A 150 13.26 0.30 29.29
C ARG A 150 13.18 1.74 29.80
N ARG A 151 14.13 2.61 29.43
CA ARG A 151 14.13 4.02 29.84
C ARG A 151 13.21 4.86 28.97
N THR A 152 13.14 4.55 27.69
CA THR A 152 12.36 5.31 26.70
C THR A 152 11.08 4.58 26.26
N GLY A 153 10.98 3.27 26.51
CA GLY A 153 9.93 2.41 25.96
C GLY A 153 10.24 1.90 24.54
N ALA A 154 11.29 2.41 23.91
CA ALA A 154 11.57 2.20 22.50
C ALA A 154 11.99 0.76 22.17
N ASN A 155 11.48 0.23 21.06
CA ASN A 155 11.70 -1.14 20.62
C ASN A 155 12.06 -1.17 19.13
N PHE A 156 13.35 -0.95 18.85
CA PHE A 156 13.86 -0.85 17.49
C PHE A 156 14.24 -2.21 16.90
N VAL A 157 14.17 -2.30 15.57
CA VAL A 157 14.89 -3.28 14.76
C VAL A 157 15.89 -2.53 13.90
N TYR A 158 17.12 -3.03 13.84
CA TYR A 158 18.19 -2.45 13.03
C TYR A 158 18.58 -3.38 11.88
N GLY A 159 19.02 -2.76 10.79
CA GLY A 159 19.76 -3.42 9.73
C GLY A 159 21.22 -2.96 9.73
N VAL A 160 22.13 -3.89 9.47
CA VAL A 160 23.53 -3.59 9.16
C VAL A 160 23.88 -4.23 7.83
N ASP A 161 24.22 -3.42 6.82
CA ASP A 161 24.63 -3.93 5.51
C ASP A 161 25.79 -4.92 5.69
N ALA A 162 25.61 -6.16 5.21
CA ALA A 162 26.53 -7.25 5.49
C ALA A 162 27.84 -7.14 4.69
N ARG A 163 27.97 -6.10 3.84
CA ARG A 163 29.17 -5.78 3.07
C ARG A 163 29.84 -4.49 3.49
N THR A 164 29.07 -3.42 3.68
CA THR A 164 29.60 -2.09 3.97
C THR A 164 29.67 -1.79 5.47
N GLY A 165 28.84 -2.45 6.27
CA GLY A 165 28.67 -2.14 7.69
C GLY A 165 27.86 -0.88 7.97
N GLU A 166 27.20 -0.33 6.95
CA GLU A 166 26.23 0.75 7.09
C GLU A 166 25.10 0.33 8.03
N VAL A 167 24.87 1.11 9.08
CA VAL A 167 23.79 0.89 10.06
C VAL A 167 22.59 1.73 9.64
N PHE A 168 21.40 1.13 9.67
CA PHE A 168 20.15 1.83 9.43
C PHE A 168 19.06 1.32 10.38
N VAL A 169 18.16 2.21 10.78
CA VAL A 169 16.92 1.82 11.49
C VAL A 169 16.04 1.10 10.47
N ARG A 170 15.46 -0.02 10.89
CA ARG A 170 14.54 -0.79 10.06
C ARG A 170 13.09 -0.60 10.49
N ALA A 171 12.83 -0.65 11.79
CA ALA A 171 11.48 -0.54 12.33
C ALA A 171 11.51 -0.05 13.77
N ARG A 172 10.42 0.58 14.23
CA ARG A 172 10.15 0.88 15.63
C ARG A 172 8.83 0.21 16.04
N ARG A 173 8.90 -0.87 16.82
CA ARG A 173 7.77 -1.77 17.13
C ARG A 173 6.81 -1.24 18.19
N ASP A 174 7.17 -0.17 18.90
CA ASP A 174 6.42 0.39 20.02
C ASP A 174 5.55 1.61 19.64
N ALA A 175 5.53 1.99 18.37
CA ALA A 175 4.72 3.10 17.89
C ALA A 175 4.02 2.75 16.58
N LEU A 176 2.82 3.29 16.40
CA LEU A 176 2.24 3.43 15.08
C LEU A 176 3.09 4.44 14.29
N ALA A 177 3.33 4.14 13.02
CA ALA A 177 3.87 5.14 12.11
C ALA A 177 2.91 6.32 12.06
N ASN A 178 3.44 7.53 11.95
CA ASN A 178 2.66 8.73 11.74
C ASN A 178 2.86 9.25 10.34
N VAL A 179 1.88 9.99 9.83
CA VAL A 179 1.90 10.65 8.54
C VAL A 179 1.52 12.11 8.73
N ARG A 180 2.09 13.01 7.92
CA ARG A 180 1.54 14.35 7.81
C ARG A 180 0.54 14.38 6.67
N ALA A 181 -0.70 14.72 6.96
CA ALA A 181 -1.78 14.79 5.97
C ALA A 181 -2.80 15.85 6.40
N PHE A 182 -3.69 16.23 5.48
CA PHE A 182 -4.91 16.95 5.87
C PHE A 182 -5.88 15.94 6.47
N GLU A 183 -6.63 16.32 7.51
CA GLU A 183 -7.54 15.39 8.19
C GLU A 183 -8.69 14.93 7.28
N PHE A 184 -9.19 15.85 6.45
CA PHE A 184 -10.18 15.59 5.40
C PHE A 184 -9.69 16.10 4.05
N ASN A 185 -9.52 17.41 3.90
CA ASN A 185 -9.01 18.05 2.70
C ASN A 185 -8.42 19.45 3.06
N PRO A 186 -7.66 20.11 2.18
CA PRO A 186 -7.07 21.42 2.45
C PRO A 186 -8.05 22.58 2.65
N VAL A 187 -9.33 22.44 2.28
CA VAL A 187 -10.36 23.48 2.44
C VAL A 187 -11.03 23.36 3.81
N ALA A 188 -11.53 22.18 4.14
CA ALA A 188 -12.18 21.88 5.42
C ALA A 188 -11.17 21.86 6.58
N THR A 189 -9.97 21.34 6.33
CA THR A 189 -8.90 21.18 7.32
C THR A 189 -7.59 21.74 6.78
N PRO A 190 -7.42 23.08 6.72
CA PRO A 190 -6.32 23.73 6.00
C PRO A 190 -4.93 23.56 6.64
N ALA A 191 -4.87 23.00 7.85
CA ALA A 191 -3.62 22.66 8.50
C ALA A 191 -3.37 21.15 8.34
N ALA A 192 -2.29 20.78 7.64
CA ALA A 192 -1.83 19.41 7.63
C ALA A 192 -1.20 19.06 8.99
N GLU A 193 -1.83 18.14 9.71
CA GLU A 193 -1.44 17.69 11.04
C GLU A 193 -0.76 16.33 10.96
N ILE A 194 -0.29 15.84 12.11
CA ILE A 194 0.36 14.53 12.21
C ILE A 194 -0.67 13.53 12.72
N HIS A 195 -0.95 12.51 11.92
CA HIS A 195 -1.95 11.48 12.20
C HIS A 195 -1.28 10.11 12.31
N PRO A 196 -1.74 9.22 13.20
CA PRO A 196 -1.29 7.84 13.22
C PRO A 196 -1.86 7.07 12.02
N LEU A 197 -1.05 6.20 11.42
CA LEU A 197 -1.51 5.18 10.49
C LEU A 197 -2.05 3.97 11.27
N VAL A 198 -3.09 3.33 10.72
CA VAL A 198 -3.81 2.21 11.31
C VAL A 198 -3.23 0.88 10.83
N ASP A 199 -3.15 0.66 9.51
CA ASP A 199 -2.61 -0.55 8.90
C ASP A 199 -1.42 -0.20 8.01
N VAL A 200 -0.24 -0.03 8.61
CA VAL A 200 1.04 -0.01 7.90
C VAL A 200 1.90 -1.17 8.38
N ASP A 201 2.54 -1.86 7.46
CA ASP A 201 3.54 -2.86 7.80
C ASP A 201 4.79 -2.11 8.29
N ASP A 202 5.05 -2.16 9.60
CA ASP A 202 6.21 -1.52 10.24
C ASP A 202 7.56 -2.05 9.72
N GLN A 203 7.54 -3.14 8.95
CA GLN A 203 8.71 -3.63 8.24
C GLN A 203 8.78 -3.09 6.81
N ALA A 204 7.69 -2.64 6.18
CA ALA A 204 7.66 -2.21 4.78
C ALA A 204 8.69 -1.12 4.50
N PRO A 205 9.48 -1.25 3.41
CA PRO A 205 10.43 -0.19 3.03
C PRO A 205 9.73 1.08 2.53
N PHE A 206 8.43 0.99 2.25
CA PHE A 206 7.60 2.05 1.72
C PHE A 206 6.21 2.02 2.37
N LEU A 207 5.36 2.96 1.99
CA LEU A 207 4.01 3.09 2.50
C LEU A 207 3.09 1.95 1.98
N GLN A 208 3.05 0.87 2.76
CA GLN A 208 2.35 -0.36 2.43
C GLN A 208 1.81 -1.02 3.70
N GLY A 209 0.59 -1.56 3.61
CA GLY A 209 -0.09 -2.29 4.67
C GLY A 209 -0.44 -3.71 4.24
N ALA A 210 -1.38 -4.33 4.93
CA ALA A 210 -1.85 -5.66 4.56
C ALA A 210 -2.76 -5.65 3.32
N TYR A 211 -3.38 -4.51 3.00
CA TYR A 211 -4.37 -4.41 1.91
C TYR A 211 -4.04 -3.36 0.86
N LEU A 212 -3.26 -2.34 1.23
CA LEU A 212 -3.01 -1.15 0.43
C LEU A 212 -1.51 -0.97 0.21
N ARG A 213 -1.14 -0.45 -0.96
CA ARG A 213 0.17 0.14 -1.22
C ARG A 213 -0.04 1.49 -1.87
N ALA A 214 0.65 2.53 -1.42
CA ALA A 214 0.70 3.79 -2.15
C ALA A 214 1.98 3.89 -2.97
N THR A 215 1.87 4.61 -4.09
CA THR A 215 2.97 4.91 -5.00
C THR A 215 2.79 6.29 -5.59
N ASN A 216 3.90 6.82 -6.09
CA ASN A 216 3.93 8.01 -6.91
C ASN A 216 4.05 7.65 -8.41
N CYS A 217 3.76 8.60 -9.27
CA CYS A 217 3.82 8.47 -10.72
C CYS A 217 5.14 9.07 -11.23
N LEU A 218 6.12 8.21 -11.54
CA LEU A 218 7.44 8.66 -11.99
C LEU A 218 7.59 8.62 -13.53
N PRO A 219 8.46 9.45 -14.12
CA PRO A 219 8.69 9.46 -15.56
C PRO A 219 9.11 8.09 -16.10
N PRO A 220 8.53 7.64 -17.24
CA PRO A 220 8.97 6.42 -17.90
C PRO A 220 10.31 6.64 -18.62
N GLN A 221 10.90 5.56 -19.14
CA GLN A 221 12.04 5.69 -20.07
C GLN A 221 11.54 6.18 -21.44
N GLY A 222 11.48 7.50 -21.62
CA GLY A 222 11.02 8.13 -22.86
C GLY A 222 9.66 8.80 -22.69
N SER A 223 8.83 8.78 -23.72
CA SER A 223 7.44 9.25 -23.65
C SER A 223 6.50 8.09 -23.35
N GLY A 224 5.42 8.36 -22.61
CA GLY A 224 4.40 7.38 -22.29
C GLY A 224 3.73 7.63 -20.95
N ASP A 225 2.90 6.69 -20.53
CA ASP A 225 2.29 6.70 -19.21
C ASP A 225 3.37 6.56 -18.13
N CYS A 226 3.13 7.16 -16.98
CA CYS A 226 4.07 7.07 -15.89
C CYS A 226 4.17 5.66 -15.30
N VAL A 227 5.22 5.45 -14.51
CA VAL A 227 5.50 4.19 -13.83
C VAL A 227 5.19 4.35 -12.34
N PRO A 228 4.16 3.66 -11.81
CA PRO A 228 3.90 3.62 -10.38
C PRO A 228 5.12 3.14 -9.62
N THR A 229 5.70 4.03 -8.81
CA THR A 229 6.93 3.78 -8.06
C THR A 229 6.76 4.32 -6.66
N PRO A 230 7.01 3.53 -5.60
CA PRO A 230 6.97 4.05 -4.25
C PRO A 230 8.11 5.05 -4.03
N THR A 231 7.77 6.23 -3.50
CA THR A 231 8.73 7.30 -3.17
C THR A 231 8.69 7.67 -1.69
N ALA A 232 7.62 7.28 -0.97
CA ALA A 232 7.50 7.50 0.46
C ALA A 232 8.32 6.47 1.24
N GLU A 233 9.42 6.91 1.84
CA GLU A 233 10.25 6.12 2.77
C GLU A 233 9.98 6.57 4.21
N PRO A 234 9.94 5.64 5.18
CA PRO A 234 9.82 6.00 6.58
C PRO A 234 11.11 6.69 7.08
N ASP A 235 10.95 7.63 8.01
CA ASP A 235 12.07 8.23 8.73
C ASP A 235 12.66 7.27 9.79
N ALA A 236 13.62 7.74 10.58
CA ALA A 236 14.25 6.94 11.63
C ALA A 236 13.28 6.45 12.74
N ASN A 237 12.09 7.04 12.85
CA ASN A 237 11.04 6.64 13.78
C ASN A 237 10.01 5.70 13.14
N GLY A 238 10.10 5.43 11.84
CA GLY A 238 9.06 4.74 11.09
C GLY A 238 7.96 5.67 10.58
N ASP A 239 8.11 6.99 10.69
CA ASP A 239 7.08 7.98 10.34
C ASP A 239 7.28 8.52 8.91
N PHE A 240 6.18 8.85 8.23
CA PHE A 240 6.13 9.38 6.85
C PHE A 240 5.80 10.88 6.88
N LEU A 241 6.69 11.68 7.46
CA LEU A 241 6.46 13.11 7.74
C LEU A 241 7.01 14.01 6.63
N TYR A 242 6.36 13.98 5.46
CA TYR A 242 6.70 14.86 4.35
C TYR A 242 6.17 16.29 4.57
N PRO A 243 6.85 17.33 4.05
CA PRO A 243 6.35 18.70 4.12
C PRO A 243 5.02 18.83 3.37
N ALA A 244 4.03 19.48 4.00
CA ALA A 244 2.77 19.78 3.34
C ALA A 244 2.97 20.91 2.31
N PRO A 245 2.36 20.82 1.12
CA PRO A 245 2.42 21.86 0.11
C PRO A 245 1.63 23.08 0.58
N ASN A 246 2.03 24.27 0.12
CA ASN A 246 1.13 25.41 0.17
C ASN A 246 0.10 25.31 -0.96
N VAL A 247 -1.12 24.89 -0.65
CA VAL A 247 -2.18 24.71 -1.66
C VAL A 247 -2.61 26.00 -2.37
N ASN A 248 -2.27 27.18 -1.84
CA ASN A 248 -2.48 28.47 -2.50
C ASN A 248 -1.36 28.84 -3.50
N ASP A 249 -0.27 28.08 -3.53
CA ASP A 249 0.82 28.22 -4.49
C ASP A 249 0.68 27.11 -5.53
N TRP A 250 0.20 27.47 -6.71
CA TRP A 250 -0.09 26.52 -7.79
C TRP A 250 1.11 25.62 -8.14
N VAL A 251 2.35 26.12 -8.01
CA VAL A 251 3.56 25.32 -8.31
C VAL A 251 3.70 24.17 -7.31
N GLN A 252 3.37 24.40 -6.05
CA GLN A 252 3.43 23.38 -5.00
C GLN A 252 2.19 22.51 -4.99
N ALA A 253 1.03 23.08 -5.30
CA ALA A 253 -0.25 22.38 -5.31
C ALA A 253 -0.40 21.36 -6.46
N THR A 254 0.44 21.45 -7.48
CA THR A 254 0.46 20.54 -8.62
C THR A 254 1.89 20.09 -8.96
N ASP A 255 2.75 19.91 -7.96
CA ASP A 255 4.10 19.39 -8.16
C ASP A 255 4.02 17.88 -8.40
N PRO A 256 4.27 17.35 -9.60
CA PRO A 256 4.12 15.92 -9.87
C PRO A 256 5.20 15.06 -9.21
N THR A 257 6.18 15.68 -8.55
CA THR A 257 7.27 14.99 -7.86
C THR A 257 7.12 15.00 -6.35
N ASP A 258 6.08 15.64 -5.81
CA ASP A 258 5.89 15.66 -4.37
C ASP A 258 5.52 14.26 -3.86
N THR A 259 6.10 13.90 -2.72
CA THR A 259 5.76 12.66 -2.01
C THR A 259 4.58 12.87 -1.05
N PHE A 260 4.11 14.11 -0.87
CA PHE A 260 2.99 14.41 0.02
C PHE A 260 1.69 13.79 -0.51
N ALA A 261 1.48 13.81 -1.83
CA ALA A 261 0.38 13.15 -2.53
C ALA A 261 0.32 11.66 -2.22
N GLU A 262 1.46 10.95 -2.32
CA GLU A 262 1.56 9.51 -2.01
C GLU A 262 1.18 9.20 -0.56
N VAL A 263 1.64 10.01 0.41
CA VAL A 263 1.30 9.77 1.82
C VAL A 263 -0.13 10.18 2.17
N SER A 264 -0.67 11.18 1.48
CA SER A 264 -2.05 11.65 1.64
C SER A 264 -3.05 10.57 1.19
N ILE A 265 -2.91 10.01 -0.01
CA ILE A 265 -3.84 8.98 -0.51
C ILE A 265 -3.85 7.75 0.40
N TYR A 266 -2.69 7.36 0.92
CA TYR A 266 -2.61 6.22 1.83
C TYR A 266 -3.29 6.51 3.16
N TYR A 267 -3.04 7.69 3.74
CA TYR A 267 -3.69 8.11 4.98
C TYR A 267 -5.21 8.00 4.88
N HIS A 268 -5.79 8.59 3.84
CA HIS A 268 -7.23 8.57 3.62
C HIS A 268 -7.74 7.14 3.38
N ALA A 269 -7.11 6.38 2.49
CA ALA A 269 -7.54 5.01 2.20
C ALA A 269 -7.43 4.08 3.42
N ASP A 270 -6.37 4.20 4.23
CA ASP A 270 -6.15 3.44 5.46
C ASP A 270 -7.22 3.74 6.51
N LYS A 271 -7.53 5.03 6.73
CA LYS A 271 -8.55 5.49 7.67
C LYS A 271 -9.95 4.98 7.30
N LEU A 272 -10.35 5.09 6.03
CA LEU A 272 -11.63 4.58 5.54
C LEU A 272 -11.68 3.06 5.62
N ARG A 273 -10.61 2.38 5.23
CA ARG A 273 -10.51 0.93 5.29
C ARG A 273 -10.65 0.42 6.73
N ALA A 274 -10.06 1.09 7.72
CA ALA A 274 -10.22 0.76 9.13
C ALA A 274 -11.67 0.93 9.61
N TRP A 275 -12.37 1.97 9.16
CA TRP A 275 -13.79 2.17 9.47
C TRP A 275 -14.67 1.08 8.85
N LEU A 276 -14.45 0.73 7.59
CA LEU A 276 -15.17 -0.35 6.89
C LEU A 276 -14.93 -1.72 7.53
N ASP A 277 -13.74 -1.96 8.08
CA ASP A 277 -13.44 -3.16 8.87
C ASP A 277 -14.36 -3.31 10.07
N GLY A 278 -14.61 -2.19 10.76
CA GLY A 278 -15.56 -2.13 11.88
C GLY A 278 -16.99 -2.48 11.48
N LEU A 279 -17.32 -2.32 10.19
CA LEU A 279 -18.61 -2.69 9.60
C LEU A 279 -18.63 -4.11 9.01
N GLY A 280 -17.50 -4.82 9.02
CA GLY A 280 -17.37 -6.20 8.54
C GLY A 280 -17.02 -6.34 7.06
N PHE A 281 -16.55 -5.27 6.41
CA PHE A 281 -16.11 -5.31 5.01
C PHE A 281 -14.88 -6.22 4.86
N SER A 282 -14.92 -7.17 3.91
CA SER A 282 -13.83 -8.13 3.71
C SER A 282 -12.60 -7.58 2.98
N GLY A 283 -12.67 -6.32 2.52
CA GLY A 283 -11.62 -5.64 1.78
C GLY A 283 -11.82 -5.69 0.27
N LEU A 284 -11.05 -4.84 -0.42
CA LEU A 284 -11.05 -4.73 -1.87
C LEU A 284 -10.49 -6.00 -2.53
N ALA A 285 -11.07 -6.42 -3.64
CA ALA A 285 -10.46 -7.39 -4.55
C ALA A 285 -9.95 -6.63 -5.77
N CYS A 286 -8.66 -6.68 -6.04
CA CYS A 286 -8.17 -6.30 -7.36
C CYS A 286 -8.27 -7.50 -8.32
N ASN A 287 -8.42 -7.22 -9.60
CA ASN A 287 -8.87 -8.17 -10.65
C ASN A 287 -7.98 -9.42 -10.81
N GLU A 288 -6.71 -9.39 -10.39
CA GLU A 288 -5.80 -10.54 -10.47
C GLU A 288 -5.80 -11.45 -9.23
N GLY A 289 -6.73 -11.28 -8.30
CA GLY A 289 -6.97 -12.25 -7.23
C GLY A 289 -5.80 -12.36 -6.24
N GLY A 290 -5.66 -11.35 -5.39
CA GLY A 290 -4.73 -11.40 -4.25
C GLY A 290 -3.58 -10.40 -4.23
N GLY A 291 -3.54 -9.49 -5.21
CA GLY A 291 -2.71 -8.29 -5.11
C GLY A 291 -3.16 -7.38 -3.95
N LEU A 292 -2.24 -6.51 -3.53
CA LEU A 292 -2.59 -5.31 -2.77
C LEU A 292 -3.30 -4.34 -3.72
N ALA A 293 -4.25 -3.56 -3.23
CA ALA A 293 -4.76 -2.44 -4.01
C ALA A 293 -3.66 -1.36 -4.07
N THR A 294 -3.26 -0.99 -5.29
CA THR A 294 -2.24 0.04 -5.53
C THR A 294 -2.93 1.39 -5.72
N LEU A 295 -2.55 2.36 -4.88
CA LEU A 295 -2.96 3.76 -4.98
C LEU A 295 -1.84 4.52 -5.70
N VAL A 296 -2.18 5.23 -6.77
CA VAL A 296 -1.21 5.96 -7.60
C VAL A 296 -1.48 7.45 -7.51
N ALA A 297 -0.59 8.18 -6.83
CA ALA A 297 -0.58 9.65 -6.77
C ALA A 297 0.04 10.26 -8.04
N ASN A 298 -0.23 11.55 -8.27
CA ASN A 298 0.36 12.38 -9.32
C ASN A 298 0.21 11.80 -10.73
N PHE A 299 -0.85 11.06 -11.00
CA PHE A 299 -1.01 10.33 -12.25
C PHE A 299 -1.03 11.25 -13.48
N GLY A 300 -0.34 10.81 -14.52
CA GLY A 300 -0.24 11.50 -15.80
C GLY A 300 0.67 10.76 -16.77
N SER A 301 0.90 11.41 -17.90
CA SER A 301 1.82 10.93 -18.93
C SER A 301 3.02 11.87 -19.03
N TYR A 302 4.06 11.44 -19.75
CA TYR A 302 5.22 12.26 -20.04
C TYR A 302 5.41 12.43 -21.54
N GLU A 303 5.50 13.68 -21.98
CA GLU A 303 5.74 14.05 -23.37
C GLU A 303 7.02 14.88 -23.44
N ASN A 304 8.05 14.37 -24.13
CA ASN A 304 9.36 15.05 -24.23
C ASN A 304 10.02 15.35 -22.88
N GLY A 305 9.70 14.56 -21.84
CA GLY A 305 10.21 14.74 -20.48
C GLY A 305 9.41 15.73 -19.62
N GLU A 306 8.36 16.33 -20.17
CA GLU A 306 7.42 17.17 -19.42
C GLU A 306 6.23 16.34 -18.96
N HIS A 307 5.78 16.55 -17.72
CA HIS A 307 4.60 15.89 -17.17
C HIS A 307 3.33 16.50 -17.77
N VAL A 308 2.45 15.66 -18.31
CA VAL A 308 1.11 16.00 -18.74
C VAL A 308 0.14 15.39 -17.73
N PRO A 309 -0.40 16.20 -16.81
CA PRO A 309 -1.20 15.68 -15.71
C PRO A 309 -2.52 15.11 -16.21
N TYR A 310 -3.00 14.07 -15.55
CA TYR A 310 -4.32 13.51 -15.80
C TYR A 310 -5.36 14.27 -14.96
N ASP A 311 -6.27 14.97 -15.61
CA ASP A 311 -7.26 15.87 -14.96
C ASP A 311 -8.47 15.08 -14.40
N ASN A 312 -8.24 13.98 -13.68
CA ASN A 312 -9.27 13.18 -13.03
C ASN A 312 -8.69 12.19 -11.98
N ALA A 313 -9.57 11.58 -11.20
CA ALA A 313 -9.30 10.37 -10.41
C ALA A 313 -10.23 9.23 -10.86
N PHE A 314 -9.84 7.98 -10.62
CA PHE A 314 -10.71 6.83 -10.90
C PHE A 314 -10.30 5.56 -10.14
N TRP A 315 -11.30 4.74 -9.84
CA TRP A 315 -11.18 3.31 -9.58
C TRP A 315 -11.11 2.50 -10.88
N SER A 316 -10.13 1.59 -10.98
CA SER A 316 -10.02 0.66 -12.11
C SER A 316 -10.19 -0.81 -11.73
N GLY A 317 -9.96 -1.15 -10.47
CA GLY A 317 -9.86 -2.54 -10.00
C GLY A 317 -8.61 -3.30 -10.46
N ASP A 318 -7.75 -2.72 -11.31
CA ASP A 318 -6.45 -3.28 -11.69
C ASP A 318 -5.52 -3.33 -10.47
N CYS A 319 -4.77 -4.41 -10.25
CA CYS A 319 -3.89 -4.50 -9.08
C CYS A 319 -2.74 -3.49 -9.10
N ASP A 320 -2.24 -3.10 -10.26
CA ASP A 320 -1.12 -2.16 -10.39
C ASP A 320 -1.58 -0.69 -10.44
N PHE A 321 -2.86 -0.45 -10.72
CA PHE A 321 -3.48 0.88 -10.88
C PHE A 321 -4.87 0.93 -10.24
N THR A 322 -5.03 0.38 -9.05
CA THR A 322 -6.37 0.12 -8.48
C THR A 322 -7.18 1.39 -8.29
N MET A 323 -6.55 2.40 -7.70
CA MET A 323 -7.06 3.76 -7.61
C MET A 323 -5.98 4.71 -8.10
N VAL A 324 -6.38 5.64 -8.94
CA VAL A 324 -5.47 6.53 -9.64
C VAL A 324 -5.93 7.96 -9.39
N PHE A 325 -5.01 8.82 -8.97
CA PHE A 325 -5.26 10.21 -8.63
C PHE A 325 -4.32 11.08 -9.44
N GLY A 326 -4.87 11.83 -10.37
CA GLY A 326 -4.11 12.78 -11.16
C GLY A 326 -4.11 14.19 -10.55
N GLN A 327 -3.68 15.13 -11.37
CA GLN A 327 -3.59 16.55 -11.03
C GLN A 327 -4.45 17.35 -12.01
N THR A 328 -5.13 18.35 -11.49
CA THR A 328 -5.98 19.26 -12.24
C THR A 328 -5.27 20.60 -12.45
N ASN A 329 -5.92 21.54 -13.13
CA ASN A 329 -5.44 22.92 -13.21
C ASN A 329 -5.72 23.70 -11.90
N GLY A 330 -5.11 23.26 -10.79
CA GLY A 330 -5.13 23.98 -9.51
C GLY A 330 -5.18 23.07 -8.27
N ALA A 331 -5.51 21.80 -8.43
CA ALA A 331 -5.60 20.85 -7.33
C ALA A 331 -4.93 19.51 -7.64
N ASP A 332 -4.21 18.97 -6.67
CA ASP A 332 -3.86 17.56 -6.63
C ASP A 332 -4.98 16.75 -5.98
N LEU A 333 -5.59 15.84 -6.72
CA LEU A 333 -6.73 15.06 -6.24
C LEU A 333 -6.32 14.09 -5.10
N SER A 334 -5.02 13.86 -4.93
CA SER A 334 -4.45 13.05 -3.84
C SER A 334 -4.59 13.72 -2.47
N TYR A 335 -4.75 15.04 -2.40
CA TYR A 335 -4.91 15.79 -1.15
C TYR A 335 -6.36 15.85 -0.68
N ASP A 336 -7.30 15.53 -1.56
CA ASP A 336 -8.73 15.60 -1.29
C ASP A 336 -9.22 14.25 -0.79
N GLY A 337 -9.31 14.09 0.54
CA GLY A 337 -9.76 12.85 1.15
C GLY A 337 -11.12 12.41 0.65
N ASP A 338 -12.01 13.34 0.33
CA ASP A 338 -13.37 13.02 -0.14
C ASP A 338 -13.35 12.36 -1.51
N VAL A 339 -12.42 12.76 -2.38
CA VAL A 339 -12.15 12.10 -3.66
C VAL A 339 -11.54 10.71 -3.42
N VAL A 340 -10.59 10.57 -2.50
CA VAL A 340 -10.03 9.24 -2.15
C VAL A 340 -11.11 8.30 -1.63
N TYR A 341 -12.02 8.78 -0.78
CA TYR A 341 -13.13 8.00 -0.25
C TYR A 341 -14.14 7.62 -1.33
N HIS A 342 -14.42 8.54 -2.26
CA HIS A 342 -15.27 8.29 -3.41
C HIS A 342 -14.70 7.15 -4.28
N GLU A 343 -13.43 7.24 -4.68
CA GLU A 343 -12.82 6.19 -5.51
C GLU A 343 -12.73 4.84 -4.80
N PHE A 344 -12.46 4.85 -3.49
CA PHE A 344 -12.53 3.63 -2.69
C PHE A 344 -13.96 3.05 -2.67
N GLY A 345 -14.97 3.91 -2.63
CA GLY A 345 -16.39 3.56 -2.66
C GLY A 345 -16.78 2.73 -3.89
N HIS A 346 -16.23 3.04 -5.07
CA HIS A 346 -16.42 2.20 -6.26
C HIS A 346 -15.89 0.78 -6.06
N GLY A 347 -14.75 0.62 -5.38
CA GLY A 347 -14.20 -0.68 -5.02
C GLY A 347 -15.07 -1.45 -4.01
N VAL A 348 -15.76 -0.77 -3.11
CA VAL A 348 -16.77 -1.38 -2.22
C VAL A 348 -17.97 -1.86 -3.03
N VAL A 349 -18.47 -1.04 -3.94
CA VAL A 349 -19.58 -1.43 -4.84
C VAL A 349 -19.21 -2.67 -5.64
N GLU A 350 -18.02 -2.72 -6.22
CA GLU A 350 -17.54 -3.88 -6.97
C GLU A 350 -17.46 -5.14 -6.11
N ALA A 351 -16.90 -5.03 -4.90
CA ALA A 351 -16.75 -6.16 -3.98
C ALA A 351 -18.09 -6.74 -3.50
N GLU A 352 -19.09 -5.88 -3.26
CA GLU A 352 -20.40 -6.28 -2.74
C GLU A 352 -21.43 -6.60 -3.84
N THR A 353 -21.23 -6.09 -5.07
CA THR A 353 -22.12 -6.29 -6.23
C THR A 353 -21.40 -6.85 -7.46
N PRO A 354 -20.78 -8.05 -7.35
CA PRO A 354 -19.92 -8.60 -8.40
C PRO A 354 -20.66 -8.78 -9.74
N GLY A 355 -19.94 -8.59 -10.85
CA GLY A 355 -20.44 -8.78 -12.22
C GLY A 355 -20.88 -7.50 -12.94
N GLU A 356 -20.20 -6.37 -12.68
CA GLU A 356 -20.38 -5.07 -13.36
C GLU A 356 -21.81 -4.49 -13.28
N THR A 357 -22.62 -4.98 -12.34
CA THR A 357 -24.07 -4.72 -12.33
C THR A 357 -24.45 -3.27 -12.16
N LEU A 358 -23.61 -2.49 -11.47
CA LEU A 358 -23.75 -1.06 -11.23
C LEU A 358 -22.78 -0.17 -12.03
N PHE A 359 -22.02 -0.70 -12.99
CA PHE A 359 -21.05 0.11 -13.76
C PHE A 359 -21.56 0.50 -15.14
N MET A 360 -22.25 -0.41 -15.83
CA MET A 360 -22.50 -0.24 -17.27
C MET A 360 -23.92 0.28 -17.57
N PRO A 361 -24.05 1.27 -18.49
CA PRO A 361 -25.35 1.69 -18.98
C PRO A 361 -26.08 0.54 -19.66
N ARG A 362 -27.37 0.36 -19.34
CA ARG A 362 -28.19 -0.71 -19.93
C ARG A 362 -28.92 -0.22 -21.17
N PRO A 363 -28.76 -0.89 -22.33
CA PRO A 363 -29.57 -0.59 -23.51
C PRO A 363 -31.01 -1.10 -23.31
N ARG A 364 -31.97 -0.27 -23.69
CA ARG A 364 -33.39 -0.58 -23.86
C ARG A 364 -33.76 -0.37 -25.33
N ILE A 365 -34.95 -0.86 -25.74
CA ILE A 365 -35.42 -0.69 -27.12
C ILE A 365 -35.64 0.79 -27.50
N ASP A 366 -35.81 1.65 -26.51
CA ASP A 366 -36.18 3.07 -26.65
C ASP A 366 -35.14 4.05 -26.11
N ALA A 367 -34.12 3.57 -25.38
CA ALA A 367 -33.16 4.41 -24.68
C ALA A 367 -31.90 3.63 -24.26
N ARG A 368 -30.87 4.36 -23.84
CA ARG A 368 -29.75 3.82 -23.04
C ARG A 368 -29.85 4.48 -21.67
N VAL A 369 -30.11 3.70 -20.62
CA VAL A 369 -30.23 4.23 -19.25
C VAL A 369 -28.95 3.99 -18.47
N ASN A 370 -28.50 5.01 -17.75
CA ASN A 370 -27.30 4.93 -16.91
C ASN A 370 -27.62 4.95 -15.41
N ASP A 371 -28.84 4.59 -15.03
CA ASP A 371 -29.29 4.57 -13.63
C ASP A 371 -28.37 3.70 -12.75
N ALA A 372 -27.85 2.61 -13.32
CA ALA A 372 -26.88 1.73 -12.66
C ALA A 372 -25.58 2.48 -12.31
N GLY A 373 -24.98 3.19 -13.28
CA GLY A 373 -23.80 4.02 -13.06
C GLY A 373 -24.08 5.16 -12.09
N ALA A 374 -25.21 5.84 -12.23
CA ALA A 374 -25.62 6.90 -11.30
C ALA A 374 -25.78 6.40 -9.86
N MET A 375 -26.27 5.17 -9.66
CA MET A 375 -26.32 4.55 -8.33
C MET A 375 -24.93 4.23 -7.78
N ASN A 376 -23.97 3.87 -8.63
CA ASN A 376 -22.58 3.62 -8.23
C ASN A 376 -21.90 4.91 -7.75
N GLU A 377 -21.98 5.98 -8.55
CA GLU A 377 -21.53 7.33 -8.17
C GLU A 377 -22.18 7.79 -6.86
N ALA A 378 -23.49 7.67 -6.74
CA ALA A 378 -24.23 8.09 -5.55
C ALA A 378 -23.84 7.26 -4.30
N PHE A 379 -23.48 5.98 -4.46
CA PHE A 379 -23.02 5.16 -3.35
C PHE A 379 -21.59 5.53 -2.91
N ALA A 380 -20.72 5.82 -3.88
CA ALA A 380 -19.38 6.33 -3.60
C ALA A 380 -19.42 7.67 -2.84
N ASP A 381 -20.24 8.62 -3.30
CA ASP A 381 -20.50 9.89 -2.61
C ASP A 381 -21.11 9.66 -1.22
N PHE A 382 -22.11 8.78 -1.11
CA PHE A 382 -22.74 8.45 0.18
C PHE A 382 -21.72 7.89 1.17
N LEU A 383 -20.84 6.97 0.75
CA LEU A 383 -19.82 6.41 1.63
C LEU A 383 -18.84 7.48 2.12
N SER A 384 -18.38 8.36 1.21
CA SER A 384 -17.53 9.50 1.54
C SER A 384 -18.19 10.36 2.63
N SER A 385 -19.41 10.85 2.38
CA SER A 385 -20.13 11.70 3.33
C SER A 385 -20.54 11.00 4.63
N ALA A 386 -20.89 9.71 4.58
CA ALA A 386 -21.24 8.95 5.78
C ALA A 386 -20.03 8.72 6.67
N PHE A 387 -18.84 8.58 6.08
CA PHE A 387 -17.60 8.41 6.80
C PHE A 387 -17.10 9.72 7.42
N THR A 388 -17.13 10.82 6.66
CA THR A 388 -16.66 12.13 7.13
C THR A 388 -17.68 12.84 8.03
N GLY A 389 -18.97 12.54 7.85
CA GLY A 389 -20.06 13.30 8.46
C GLY A 389 -20.32 14.65 7.79
N ASP A 390 -19.74 14.88 6.60
CA ASP A 390 -19.88 16.09 5.79
C ASP A 390 -20.62 15.77 4.48
N PRO A 391 -21.71 16.48 4.14
CA PRO A 391 -22.40 16.26 2.87
C PRO A 391 -21.67 16.79 1.63
N LEU A 392 -20.66 17.65 1.79
CA LEU A 392 -19.87 18.13 0.67
C LEU A 392 -18.90 17.03 0.21
N VAL A 393 -18.70 16.95 -1.10
CA VAL A 393 -17.75 16.02 -1.70
C VAL A 393 -16.81 16.80 -2.62
N GLY A 394 -15.52 16.73 -2.31
CA GLY A 394 -14.45 17.31 -3.11
C GLY A 394 -14.38 18.83 -2.98
N GLU A 395 -14.38 19.38 -1.78
CA GLU A 395 -14.28 20.82 -1.54
C GLU A 395 -12.98 21.40 -2.13
N TYR A 396 -11.87 20.67 -1.99
CA TYR A 396 -10.58 21.14 -2.52
C TYR A 396 -10.57 21.14 -4.04
N ALA A 397 -11.01 20.06 -4.67
CA ALA A 397 -11.20 20.02 -6.12
C ALA A 397 -12.23 21.07 -6.59
N GLY A 398 -13.33 21.24 -5.86
CA GLY A 398 -14.36 22.25 -6.17
C GLY A 398 -13.78 23.66 -6.19
N GLU A 399 -13.09 24.06 -5.14
CA GLU A 399 -12.57 25.43 -4.99
C GLU A 399 -11.43 25.73 -5.97
N TYR A 400 -10.46 24.83 -6.09
CA TYR A 400 -9.21 25.09 -6.80
C TYR A 400 -9.23 24.68 -8.27
N TRP A 401 -10.14 23.79 -8.70
CA TRP A 401 -10.29 23.39 -10.10
C TRP A 401 -11.56 23.93 -10.75
N LEU A 402 -12.72 23.77 -10.10
CA LEU A 402 -14.02 24.10 -10.69
C LEU A 402 -14.49 25.54 -10.37
N GLY A 403 -13.90 26.20 -9.38
CA GLY A 403 -14.35 27.49 -8.86
C GLY A 403 -15.72 27.41 -8.16
N THR A 404 -16.07 26.25 -7.62
CA THR A 404 -17.27 25.98 -6.81
C THR A 404 -16.89 25.75 -5.34
N SER A 405 -17.86 25.61 -4.44
CA SER A 405 -17.56 25.28 -3.04
C SER A 405 -17.22 23.80 -2.82
N ALA A 406 -17.64 22.93 -3.74
CA ALA A 406 -17.42 21.49 -3.76
C ALA A 406 -17.73 20.95 -5.15
N VAL A 407 -17.28 19.74 -5.48
CA VAL A 407 -17.68 19.05 -6.71
C VAL A 407 -19.16 18.68 -6.64
N ARG A 408 -19.62 18.13 -5.49
CA ARG A 408 -21.01 17.73 -5.25
C ARG A 408 -21.46 18.03 -3.81
N ASN A 409 -22.78 18.03 -3.59
CA ASN A 409 -23.39 18.21 -2.27
C ASN A 409 -24.54 17.19 -2.06
N ASN A 410 -24.36 16.29 -1.10
CA ASN A 410 -25.30 15.26 -0.73
C ASN A 410 -26.46 15.76 0.15
N ASP A 411 -26.35 16.96 0.71
CA ASP A 411 -27.45 17.66 1.40
C ASP A 411 -28.22 18.50 0.36
N ASN A 412 -29.19 17.84 -0.28
CA ASN A 412 -30.04 18.44 -1.30
C ASN A 412 -31.49 17.96 -1.15
N ASP A 413 -32.41 18.72 -1.75
CA ASP A 413 -33.84 18.41 -1.79
C ASP A 413 -34.27 17.83 -3.15
N PHE A 414 -33.34 17.23 -3.92
CA PHE A 414 -33.67 16.66 -5.22
C PHE A 414 -34.67 15.52 -5.06
N SER A 415 -35.64 15.47 -5.96
CA SER A 415 -36.79 14.58 -5.87
C SER A 415 -37.07 13.89 -7.19
N CYS A 416 -37.33 12.58 -7.13
CA CYS A 416 -37.84 11.85 -8.29
C CYS A 416 -39.35 12.11 -8.43
N PRO A 417 -39.86 12.45 -9.65
CA PRO A 417 -39.17 12.48 -10.94
C PRO A 417 -38.72 13.87 -11.41
N VAL A 418 -38.72 14.88 -10.55
CA VAL A 418 -38.46 16.28 -10.92
C VAL A 418 -37.00 16.47 -11.34
N ASP A 419 -36.09 15.86 -10.60
CA ASP A 419 -34.63 16.10 -10.69
C ASP A 419 -33.91 14.88 -11.30
N LEU A 420 -34.46 14.32 -12.38
CA LEU A 420 -33.89 13.13 -13.07
C LEU A 420 -32.76 13.49 -14.07
N THR A 421 -32.44 14.77 -14.22
CA THR A 421 -31.39 15.24 -15.16
C THR A 421 -30.49 16.19 -14.38
N GLY A 422 -29.22 15.80 -14.24
CA GLY A 422 -28.15 16.59 -13.62
C GLY A 422 -27.15 17.08 -14.66
#